data_AF-A0A7W1BKQ7-F1
#
_entry.id   AF-A0A7W1BKQ7-F1
#
_cell.length_a   1.000
_cell.length_b   1.000
_cell.length_c   1.000
_cell.angle_alpha   90.00
_cell.angle_beta   90.00
_cell.angle_gamma   90.00
#
_symmetry.space_group_name_H-M   'P 1'
#
loop_
_entity.id
_entity.type
_entity.pdbx_description
1 polymer ?
#
loop_
_entity_poly.entity_id
_entity_poly.type
_entity_poly.pdbx_seq_one_letter_code
_entity_poly.pdbx_strand_id
1 'polypeptide(L)'
;MNTDVSNTELAATLRSITGDSSVLTRRSQLLAYTSDGLPTYRKWPALAVFPNTRNELIEVVRALAAARRSFVPRGAGTGLSGGALAEGDAVVVGLNRLNRILS
;
A
#
# COMPACT_ATOMS: atom_id res chain seq x y z
N MET A 1 7.42 -12.76 -19.76
CA MET A 1 6.11 -12.09 -19.80
C MET A 1 6.12 -10.95 -18.78
N ASN A 2 6.52 -9.76 -19.24
CA ASN A 2 6.31 -8.38 -18.73
C ASN A 2 5.85 -8.10 -17.27
N THR A 3 6.52 -8.63 -16.25
CA THR A 3 6.24 -8.30 -14.84
C THR A 3 7.02 -7.10 -14.29
N ASP A 4 7.83 -6.41 -15.09
CA ASP A 4 8.76 -5.37 -14.60
C ASP A 4 8.39 -3.97 -15.11
N VAL A 5 7.29 -3.40 -14.63
CA VAL A 5 7.50 -2.06 -14.05
C VAL A 5 8.17 -2.36 -12.73
N SER A 6 9.45 -2.02 -12.64
CA SER A 6 10.27 -2.33 -11.47
C SER A 6 9.61 -1.73 -10.24
N ASN A 7 9.52 -2.47 -9.13
CA ASN A 7 9.03 -1.92 -7.85
C ASN A 7 9.74 -0.61 -7.48
N THR A 8 10.97 -0.42 -7.95
CA THR A 8 11.75 0.82 -7.84
C THR A 8 11.10 1.98 -8.60
N GLU A 9 10.67 1.80 -9.84
CA GLU A 9 10.02 2.83 -10.67
C GLU A 9 8.64 3.17 -10.14
N LEU A 10 7.88 2.15 -9.72
CA LEU A 10 6.58 2.37 -9.09
C LEU A 10 6.74 3.11 -7.76
N ALA A 11 7.71 2.71 -6.93
CA ALA A 11 8.00 3.42 -5.68
C ALA A 11 8.41 4.88 -5.94
N ALA A 12 9.22 5.15 -6.96
CA ALA A 12 9.58 6.52 -7.34
C ALA A 12 8.35 7.35 -7.74
N THR A 13 7.47 6.80 -8.59
CA THR A 13 6.21 7.43 -8.99
C THR A 13 5.30 7.71 -7.78
N LEU A 14 5.16 6.74 -6.87
CA LEU A 14 4.33 6.92 -5.68
C LEU A 14 4.93 7.95 -4.71
N ARG A 15 6.27 8.05 -4.62
CA ARG A 15 6.95 9.07 -3.83
C ARG A 15 6.78 10.47 -4.41
N SER A 16 6.78 10.63 -5.74
CA SER A 16 6.49 11.94 -6.33
C SER A 16 5.07 12.42 -6.06
N ILE A 17 4.13 11.50 -5.82
CA ILE A 17 2.74 11.83 -5.45
C ILE A 17 2.62 12.13 -3.95
N THR A 18 3.19 11.27 -3.09
CA THR A 18 2.88 11.25 -1.64
C THR A 18 4.02 11.71 -0.72
N GLY A 19 5.19 12.01 -1.29
CA GLY A 19 6.44 12.25 -0.58
C GLY A 19 7.20 10.98 -0.19
N ASP A 20 8.52 11.12 0.02
CA ASP A 20 9.43 9.98 0.25
C ASP A 20 9.09 9.13 1.47
N SER A 21 8.68 9.76 2.57
CA SER A 21 8.36 9.10 3.84
C SER A 21 7.02 8.36 3.81
N SER A 22 6.25 8.50 2.74
CA SER A 22 4.94 7.87 2.57
C SER A 22 5.01 6.54 1.82
N VAL A 23 6.18 6.11 1.33
CA VAL A 23 6.36 4.86 0.58
C VAL A 23 7.38 3.94 1.25
N LEU A 24 6.90 2.80 1.73
CA LEU A 24 7.69 1.78 2.39
C LEU A 24 8.06 0.67 1.40
N THR A 25 9.34 0.36 1.33
CA THR A 25 9.89 -0.68 0.43
C THR A 25 10.86 -1.61 1.16
N ARG A 26 11.39 -1.19 2.32
CA ARG A 26 12.33 -2.01 3.09
C ARG A 26 11.59 -3.12 3.81
N ARG A 27 12.17 -4.32 3.83
CA ARG A 27 11.57 -5.50 4.46
C ARG A 27 11.24 -5.30 5.95
N SER A 28 12.07 -4.56 6.68
CA SER A 28 11.81 -4.20 8.08
C SER A 28 10.59 -3.29 8.26
N GLN A 29 10.35 -2.36 7.33
CA GLN A 29 9.18 -1.48 7.35
C GLN A 29 7.91 -2.25 6.98
N LEU A 30 8.01 -3.16 6.00
CA LEU A 30 6.89 -3.94 5.51
C LEU A 30 6.41 -5.02 6.50
N LEU A 31 7.26 -5.42 7.47
CA LEU A 31 6.94 -6.44 8.46
C LEU A 31 5.61 -6.18 9.19
N ALA A 32 5.33 -4.92 9.53
CA ALA A 32 4.10 -4.50 10.22
C ALA A 32 2.81 -4.70 9.38
N TYR A 33 2.96 -4.88 8.07
CA TYR A 33 1.86 -5.07 7.12
C TYR A 33 1.78 -6.51 6.60
N THR A 34 2.56 -7.42 7.20
CA THR A 34 2.53 -8.83 6.81
C THR A 34 1.37 -9.60 7.43
N SER A 35 0.73 -9.07 8.47
CA SER A 35 -0.37 -9.68 9.19
C SER A 35 -1.55 -8.70 9.35
N ASP A 36 -2.73 -9.25 9.59
CA ASP A 36 -3.88 -8.51 10.11
C ASP A 36 -4.38 -9.19 11.40
N GLY A 37 -5.66 -9.04 11.75
CA GLY A 37 -6.23 -9.68 12.93
C GLY A 37 -6.41 -11.19 12.79
N LEU A 38 -6.32 -11.76 11.57
CA LEU A 38 -6.40 -13.21 11.37
C LEU A 38 -5.10 -13.88 11.86
N PRO A 39 -5.16 -14.69 12.94
CA PRO A 39 -3.96 -15.33 13.48
C PRO A 39 -3.35 -16.30 12.47
N THR A 40 -2.02 -16.48 12.53
CA THR A 40 -1.27 -17.51 11.78
C THR A 40 -1.08 -17.24 10.27
N TYR A 41 -1.80 -16.30 9.66
CA TYR A 41 -1.61 -15.94 8.26
C TYR A 41 -0.67 -14.75 8.11
N ARG A 42 0.34 -14.89 7.24
CA ARG A 42 1.25 -13.80 6.88
C ARG A 42 1.52 -13.77 5.39
N LYS A 43 1.47 -12.59 4.79
CA LYS A 43 1.72 -12.35 3.36
C LYS A 43 2.62 -11.13 3.20
N TRP A 44 3.58 -11.19 2.28
CA TRP A 44 4.48 -10.06 2.04
C TRP A 44 3.94 -9.19 0.91
N PRO A 45 3.66 -7.90 1.17
CA PRO A 45 3.34 -6.97 0.09
C PRO A 45 4.60 -6.60 -0.70
N ALA A 46 4.42 -6.15 -1.94
CA ALA A 46 5.51 -5.62 -2.75
C ALA A 46 6.06 -4.30 -2.18
N LEU A 47 5.16 -3.40 -1.79
CA LEU A 47 5.43 -2.12 -1.13
C LEU A 47 4.16 -1.64 -0.40
N ALA A 48 4.29 -0.58 0.40
CA ALA A 48 3.15 0.08 1.02
C ALA A 48 3.21 1.60 0.81
N VAL A 49 2.08 2.23 0.54
CA VAL A 49 1.96 3.69 0.35
C VAL A 49 0.89 4.29 1.26
N PHE A 50 1.15 5.47 1.82
CA PHE A 50 0.32 6.14 2.83
C PHE A 50 -0.03 7.59 2.42
N PRO A 51 -1.03 7.78 1.54
CA PRO A 51 -1.50 9.10 1.13
C PRO A 51 -1.99 9.94 2.33
N ASN A 52 -1.70 11.24 2.31
CA ASN A 52 -2.11 12.20 3.35
C ASN A 52 -3.36 13.00 2.97
N THR A 53 -3.68 13.06 1.67
CA THR A 53 -4.82 13.82 1.16
C THR A 53 -5.70 12.98 0.24
N ARG A 54 -6.95 13.42 0.04
CA ARG A 54 -7.87 12.80 -0.95
C ARG A 54 -7.25 12.79 -2.35
N ASN A 55 -6.62 13.90 -2.76
CA ASN A 55 -6.04 14.03 -4.09
C ASN A 55 -4.85 13.06 -4.27
N GLU A 56 -3.97 12.96 -3.26
CA GLU A 56 -2.89 11.96 -3.27
C GLU A 56 -3.43 10.54 -3.42
N LEU A 57 -4.49 10.17 -2.69
CA LEU A 57 -5.09 8.83 -2.79
C LEU A 57 -5.60 8.56 -4.20
N ILE A 58 -6.29 9.52 -4.82
CA ILE A 58 -6.80 9.40 -6.19
C ILE A 58 -5.64 9.18 -7.18
N GLU A 59 -4.58 9.98 -7.07
CA GLU A 59 -3.40 9.85 -7.94
C GLU A 59 -2.66 8.53 -7.72
N VAL A 60 -2.54 8.06 -6.47
CA VAL A 60 -1.96 6.75 -6.16
C VAL A 60 -2.74 5.62 -6.83
N VAL A 61 -4.07 5.61 -6.72
CA VAL A 61 -4.90 4.57 -7.34
C VAL A 61 -4.80 4.62 -8.87
N ARG A 62 -4.76 5.82 -9.46
CA ARG A 62 -4.53 6.00 -10.91
C ARG A 62 -3.17 5.47 -11.35
N ALA A 63 -2.10 5.76 -10.60
CA ALA A 63 -0.75 5.28 -10.89
C ALA A 63 -0.67 3.75 -10.80
N LEU A 64 -1.28 3.14 -9.77
CA LEU A 64 -1.36 1.68 -9.64
C LEU A 64 -2.13 1.05 -10.80
N ALA A 65 -3.26 1.64 -11.19
CA ALA A 65 -4.04 1.16 -12.34
C ALA A 65 -3.26 1.25 -13.65
N ALA A 66 -2.58 2.38 -13.91
CA ALA A 66 -1.73 2.57 -15.09
C ALA A 66 -0.57 1.57 -15.14
N ALA A 67 0.02 1.26 -13.98
CA ALA A 67 1.07 0.24 -13.84
C ALA A 67 0.52 -1.20 -13.83
N ARG A 68 -0.82 -1.39 -13.93
CA ARG A 68 -1.51 -2.68 -13.79
C ARG A 68 -1.11 -3.43 -12.51
N ARG A 69 -0.96 -2.70 -11.41
CA ARG A 69 -0.68 -3.27 -10.09
C ARG A 69 -1.92 -3.42 -9.25
N SER A 70 -2.07 -4.62 -8.71
CA SER A 70 -3.07 -4.93 -7.71
C SER A 70 -2.76 -4.20 -6.40
N PHE A 71 -3.78 -3.90 -5.62
CA PHE A 71 -3.59 -3.29 -4.31
C PHE A 71 -4.65 -3.75 -3.32
N VAL A 72 -4.31 -3.67 -2.04
CA VAL A 72 -5.20 -3.93 -0.92
C VAL A 72 -5.35 -2.63 -0.11
N PRO A 73 -6.56 -2.06 -0.02
CA PRO A 73 -6.81 -0.95 0.89
C PRO A 73 -6.73 -1.43 2.34
N ARG A 74 -6.05 -0.67 3.20
CA ARG A 74 -5.84 -1.04 4.60
C ARG A 74 -6.09 0.13 5.54
N GLY A 75 -6.98 -0.08 6.51
CA GLY A 75 -7.14 0.77 7.68
C GLY A 75 -6.15 0.37 8.80
N ALA A 76 -6.66 0.05 9.99
CA ALA A 76 -5.83 -0.43 11.09
C ALA A 76 -5.30 -1.87 10.89
N GLY A 77 -5.95 -2.66 10.03
CA GLY A 77 -5.57 -4.06 9.79
C GLY A 77 -5.95 -5.00 10.94
N THR A 78 -7.08 -4.77 11.58
CA THR A 78 -7.58 -5.59 12.70
C THR A 78 -8.63 -6.63 12.27
N GLY A 79 -8.92 -6.74 10.97
CA GLY A 79 -9.89 -7.69 10.44
C GLY A 79 -9.45 -9.14 10.67
N LEU A 80 -10.40 -10.03 10.96
CA LEU A 80 -10.15 -11.44 11.29
C LEU A 80 -10.28 -12.39 10.08
N SER A 81 -10.33 -11.85 8.86
CA SER A 81 -10.58 -12.61 7.63
C SER A 81 -9.40 -12.65 6.65
N GLY A 82 -8.31 -11.96 6.95
CA GLY A 82 -7.18 -11.81 6.01
C GLY A 82 -7.42 -10.73 4.94
N GLY A 83 -8.53 -9.99 4.99
CA GLY A 83 -8.89 -9.00 3.97
C GLY A 83 -7.93 -7.81 3.85
N ALA A 84 -7.03 -7.62 4.82
CA ALA A 84 -6.01 -6.56 4.79
C ALA A 84 -4.59 -7.08 4.44
N LEU A 85 -4.48 -8.33 3.98
CA LEU A 85 -3.23 -8.96 3.57
C LEU A 85 -3.01 -8.78 2.06
N ALA A 86 -1.86 -8.22 1.67
CA ALA A 86 -1.39 -8.16 0.29
C ALA A 86 -0.30 -9.21 0.04
N GLU A 87 -0.35 -9.87 -1.10
CA GLU A 87 0.59 -10.93 -1.49
C GLU A 87 1.16 -10.67 -2.89
N GLY A 88 2.39 -11.13 -3.13
CA GLY A 88 3.01 -11.10 -4.44
C GLY A 88 3.37 -9.67 -4.85
N ASP A 89 2.85 -9.23 -5.99
CA ASP A 89 3.08 -7.90 -6.52
C ASP A 89 2.09 -6.84 -5.99
N ALA A 90 1.19 -7.23 -5.08
CA ALA A 90 0.18 -6.34 -4.54
C ALA A 90 0.77 -5.27 -3.61
N VAL A 91 0.25 -4.06 -3.76
CA VAL A 91 0.60 -2.89 -2.94
C VAL A 91 -0.37 -2.73 -1.79
N VAL A 92 0.12 -2.40 -0.59
CA VAL A 92 -0.75 -1.92 0.50
C VAL A 92 -1.01 -0.43 0.34
N VAL A 93 -2.28 -0.02 0.31
CA VAL A 93 -2.67 1.39 0.35
C VAL A 93 -3.22 1.70 1.74
N GLY A 94 -2.41 2.34 2.57
CA GLY A 94 -2.75 2.69 3.94
C GLY A 94 -3.60 3.95 4.03
N LEU A 95 -4.80 3.83 4.57
CA LEU A 95 -5.78 4.92 4.70
C LEU A 95 -5.75 5.59 6.09
N ASN A 96 -4.90 5.11 6.99
CA ASN A 96 -4.85 5.54 8.39
C ASN A 96 -4.40 7.00 8.60
N ARG A 97 -3.87 7.68 7.57
CA ARG A 97 -3.54 9.11 7.60
C ARG A 97 -4.72 10.02 7.17
N LEU A 98 -5.74 9.47 6.52
CA LEU A 98 -6.94 10.20 6.07
C LEU A 98 -8.00 10.23 7.18
N ASN A 99 -7.70 10.88 8.30
CA ASN A 99 -8.48 10.80 9.54
C ASN A 99 -9.15 12.12 9.98
N ARG A 100 -9.22 13.13 9.11
CA ARG A 100 -9.84 14.43 9.43
C ARG A 100 -11.36 14.31 9.50
N ILE A 101 -11.93 14.78 10.60
CA ILE A 101 -13.38 14.96 10.79
C ILE A 101 -13.76 16.34 10.23
N LEU A 102 -14.80 16.41 9.39
CA LEU A 102 -15.23 17.62 8.66
C LEU A 102 -16.44 18.33 9.30
N SER A 103 -16.72 18.03 10.57
CA SER A 103 -17.87 18.54 11.35
C SER A 103 -18.05 20.04 11.25
#